data_AF-A0A9E4ZIB1-F1
#
_entry.id   AF-A0A9E4ZIB1-F1
#
_cell.length_a   1.000
_cell.length_b   1.000
_cell.length_c   1.000
_cell.angle_alpha   90.00
_cell.angle_beta   90.00
_cell.angle_gamma   90.00
#
_symmetry.space_group_name_H-M   'P 1'
#
loop_
_entity.id
_entity.type
_entity.pdbx_description
1 polymer ?
#
loop_
_entity_poly.entity_id
_entity_poly.type
_entity_poly.pdbx_seq_one_letter_code
_entity_poly.pdbx_strand_id
1 'polypeptide(L)'
;MTSYWRMAFRWGNQGTEVWKQCRDQGIAAIGYYLSDGEPIVGDCSKIKEEEFDTVWRSKALPAPASQSSLKHVAYHMDKGDTIYVKEGTQIVGRGTVQSKYKYRPGLVKQKGIRWEHYVEVDWDKNFKPFTLNLEANQNTVLKLDTERLEKIHAMESKSDMLYDYVDDVLKVNEGEQYITEAIFRKRNRKLIEQKKTDSDYRCEVCGMNYEEVYGEIGKNYIIAHHIEPIGNRDGSSPTTIDDIALVCSNCHNMIHKINPPMTVDELSNQINK
;
A
#
# COMPACT_ATOMS: atom_id res chain seq x y z
N MET A 1 -22.06 21.27 -20.68
CA MET A 1 -20.79 20.58 -20.94
C MET A 1 -20.02 20.55 -19.65
N THR A 2 -19.48 19.40 -19.28
CA THR A 2 -18.65 19.24 -18.08
C THR A 2 -17.33 20.00 -18.26
N SER A 3 -16.96 20.83 -17.28
CA SER A 3 -15.67 21.53 -17.27
C SER A 3 -14.64 20.73 -16.46
N TYR A 4 -13.38 20.95 -16.82
CA TYR A 4 -12.23 20.36 -16.13
C TYR A 4 -11.42 21.47 -15.48
N TRP A 5 -11.02 21.24 -14.24
CA TRP A 5 -10.34 22.20 -13.40
C TRP A 5 -9.07 21.58 -12.85
N ARG A 6 -8.02 22.40 -12.72
CA ARG A 6 -6.85 22.05 -11.93
C ARG A 6 -6.77 22.98 -10.73
N MET A 7 -6.72 22.42 -9.54
CA MET A 7 -6.74 23.16 -8.29
C MET A 7 -5.52 22.82 -7.43
N ALA A 8 -4.85 23.85 -6.93
CA ALA A 8 -3.81 23.72 -5.92
C ALA A 8 -4.41 24.04 -4.54
N PHE A 9 -4.16 23.19 -3.55
CA PHE A 9 -4.72 23.34 -2.19
C PHE A 9 -3.67 23.89 -1.24
N ARG A 10 -3.09 25.03 -1.60
CA ARG A 10 -1.97 25.64 -0.88
C ARG A 10 -2.14 27.14 -0.73
N TRP A 11 -1.76 27.65 0.43
CA TRP A 11 -1.72 29.09 0.69
C TRP A 11 -0.35 29.69 0.36
N GLY A 12 -0.22 30.44 -0.72
CA GLY A 12 1.06 31.07 -1.12
C GLY A 12 2.16 30.08 -1.52
N ASN A 13 3.32 30.59 -1.95
CA ASN A 13 4.41 29.76 -2.50
C ASN A 13 5.14 28.91 -1.43
N GLN A 14 5.01 29.24 -0.15
CA GLN A 14 5.63 28.53 0.98
C GLN A 14 4.63 28.08 2.05
N GLY A 15 3.34 28.36 1.92
CA GLY A 15 2.40 28.13 3.03
C GLY A 15 1.79 26.74 3.05
N THR A 16 0.84 26.60 3.97
CA THR A 16 0.22 25.36 4.41
C THR A 16 -0.58 24.69 3.30
N GLU A 17 -0.34 23.40 3.09
CA GLU A 17 -1.16 22.54 2.24
C GLU A 17 -2.36 22.03 3.04
N VAL A 18 -3.56 22.30 2.51
CA VAL A 18 -4.84 21.90 3.12
C VAL A 18 -5.50 20.74 2.37
N TRP A 19 -4.80 20.18 1.36
CA TRP A 19 -5.33 19.12 0.50
C TRP A 19 -5.93 17.96 1.29
N LYS A 20 -5.18 17.40 2.25
CA LYS A 20 -5.63 16.28 3.08
C LYS A 20 -6.95 16.58 3.80
N GLN A 21 -7.07 17.77 4.39
CA GLN A 21 -8.28 18.20 5.10
C GLN A 21 -9.48 18.36 4.13
N CYS A 22 -9.25 18.89 2.94
CA CYS A 22 -10.26 19.00 1.89
C CYS A 22 -10.70 17.63 1.36
N ARG A 23 -9.76 16.70 1.18
CA ARG A 23 -10.02 15.31 0.77
C ARG A 23 -10.89 14.60 1.80
N ASP A 24 -10.51 14.65 3.08
CA ASP A 24 -11.21 13.96 4.17
C ASP A 24 -12.63 14.50 4.37
N GLN A 25 -12.84 15.79 4.11
CA GLN A 25 -14.16 16.44 4.23
C GLN A 25 -15.01 16.35 2.95
N GLY A 26 -14.48 15.84 1.83
CA GLY A 26 -15.22 15.79 0.57
C GLY A 26 -15.53 17.17 -0.02
N ILE A 27 -14.58 18.12 0.08
CA ILE A 27 -14.76 19.49 -0.39
C ILE A 27 -13.56 19.96 -1.21
N ALA A 28 -13.80 20.89 -2.14
CA ALA A 28 -12.78 21.75 -2.70
C ALA A 28 -13.01 23.18 -2.21
N ALA A 29 -12.19 23.64 -1.26
CA ALA A 29 -12.33 24.96 -0.65
C ALA A 29 -11.29 25.96 -1.18
N ILE A 30 -11.50 27.25 -0.97
CA ILE A 30 -10.53 28.33 -1.16
C ILE A 30 -10.87 29.49 -0.23
N GLY A 31 -9.91 30.37 0.04
CA GLY A 31 -10.10 31.59 0.80
C GLY A 31 -9.05 32.61 0.42
N TYR A 32 -9.35 33.89 0.63
CA TYR A 32 -8.38 34.96 0.52
C TYR A 32 -8.67 36.05 1.55
N TYR A 33 -7.62 36.56 2.22
CA TYR A 33 -7.74 37.46 3.37
C TYR A 33 -6.72 38.58 3.27
N LEU A 34 -7.09 39.72 3.85
CA LEU A 34 -6.22 40.85 4.12
C LEU A 34 -5.27 40.52 5.29
N SER A 35 -4.25 41.37 5.50
CA SER A 35 -3.26 41.18 6.57
C SER A 35 -3.85 41.31 7.97
N ASP A 36 -4.96 42.02 8.12
CA ASP A 36 -5.74 42.13 9.36
C ASP A 36 -6.63 40.91 9.64
N GLY A 37 -6.66 39.94 8.72
CA GLY A 37 -7.44 38.71 8.82
C GLY A 37 -8.86 38.80 8.28
N GLU A 38 -9.31 39.95 7.77
CA GLU A 38 -10.61 40.09 7.13
C GLU A 38 -10.64 39.42 5.75
N PRO A 39 -11.74 38.72 5.37
CA PRO A 39 -11.84 38.13 4.03
C PRO A 39 -11.88 39.22 2.96
N ILE A 40 -11.19 38.99 1.84
CA ILE A 40 -11.24 39.93 0.68
C ILE A 40 -12.68 40.04 0.18
N VAL A 41 -13.33 38.90 0.00
CA VAL A 41 -14.74 38.79 -0.36
C VAL A 41 -15.38 37.79 0.59
N GLY A 42 -16.49 38.18 1.20
CA GLY A 42 -17.32 37.27 2.00
C GLY A 42 -18.15 36.35 1.12
N ASP A 43 -19.37 36.03 1.56
CA ASP A 43 -20.27 35.14 0.82
C ASP A 43 -20.57 35.63 -0.62
N CYS A 44 -19.96 34.97 -1.61
CA CYS A 44 -20.13 35.30 -3.03
C CYS A 44 -21.54 34.99 -3.55
N SER A 45 -22.33 34.17 -2.84
CA SER A 45 -23.73 33.91 -3.24
C SER A 45 -24.61 35.16 -3.12
N LYS A 46 -24.14 36.17 -2.38
CA LYS A 46 -24.81 37.46 -2.20
C LYS A 46 -24.36 38.52 -3.19
N ILE A 47 -23.44 38.19 -4.10
CA ILE A 47 -22.83 39.13 -5.06
C ILE A 47 -23.06 38.58 -6.46
N LYS A 48 -23.58 39.41 -7.36
CA LYS A 48 -23.68 39.03 -8.78
C LYS A 48 -22.29 38.95 -9.41
N GLU A 49 -22.11 38.03 -10.35
CA GLU A 49 -20.80 37.84 -11.00
C GLU A 49 -20.26 39.11 -11.67
N GLU A 50 -21.15 39.93 -12.26
CA GLU A 50 -20.82 41.21 -12.88
C GLU A 50 -20.32 42.28 -11.88
N GLU A 51 -20.74 42.18 -10.62
CA GLU A 51 -20.37 43.09 -9.53
C GLU A 51 -19.11 42.61 -8.78
N PHE A 52 -18.77 41.33 -8.90
CA PHE A 52 -17.68 40.68 -8.16
C PHE A 52 -16.35 41.41 -8.32
N ASP A 53 -16.01 41.83 -9.54
CA ASP A 53 -14.72 42.46 -9.82
C ASP A 53 -14.59 43.84 -9.15
N THR A 54 -15.70 44.56 -9.05
CA THR A 54 -15.78 45.84 -8.33
C THR A 54 -15.64 45.62 -6.82
N VAL A 55 -16.33 44.62 -6.26
CA VAL A 55 -16.22 44.26 -4.84
C VAL A 55 -14.79 43.86 -4.49
N TRP A 56 -14.16 43.01 -5.30
CA TRP A 56 -12.76 42.57 -5.10
C TRP A 56 -11.79 43.76 -5.11
N ARG A 57 -11.90 44.66 -6.09
CA ARG A 57 -11.00 45.83 -6.23
C ARG A 57 -11.21 46.87 -5.14
N SER A 58 -12.40 46.98 -4.57
CA SER A 58 -12.71 47.94 -3.48
C SER A 58 -11.85 47.73 -2.23
N LYS A 59 -11.27 46.52 -2.06
CA LYS A 59 -10.40 46.14 -0.93
C LYS A 59 -8.90 46.37 -1.21
N ALA A 60 -8.53 47.04 -2.30
CA ALA A 60 -7.19 47.56 -2.61
C ALA A 60 -6.00 46.58 -2.44
N LEU A 61 -6.03 45.45 -3.17
CA LEU A 61 -4.97 44.42 -3.11
C LEU A 61 -4.17 44.24 -4.42
N PRO A 62 -2.89 43.83 -4.33
CA PRO A 62 -1.96 43.77 -5.48
C PRO A 62 -1.98 42.47 -6.31
N ALA A 63 -2.93 41.54 -6.14
CA ALA A 63 -2.85 40.20 -6.76
C ALA A 63 -4.06 39.82 -7.66
N PRO A 64 -4.02 40.09 -8.98
CA PRO A 64 -5.08 39.75 -9.94
C PRO A 64 -5.32 38.24 -10.11
N ALA A 65 -4.30 37.40 -9.95
CA ALA A 65 -4.37 35.94 -10.16
C ALA A 65 -5.26 35.21 -9.13
N SER A 66 -5.41 35.79 -7.93
CA SER A 66 -6.26 35.27 -6.86
C SER A 66 -7.75 35.50 -7.12
N GLN A 67 -8.07 36.59 -7.82
CA GLN A 67 -9.45 36.98 -8.16
C GLN A 67 -10.12 35.95 -9.08
N SER A 68 -9.45 35.58 -10.17
CA SER A 68 -9.97 34.61 -11.14
C SER A 68 -10.24 33.25 -10.48
N SER A 69 -9.35 32.83 -9.59
CA SER A 69 -9.46 31.56 -8.89
C SER A 69 -10.72 31.50 -8.01
N LEU A 70 -11.02 32.55 -7.23
CA LEU A 70 -12.26 32.60 -6.45
C LEU A 70 -13.50 32.67 -7.36
N LYS A 71 -13.44 33.45 -8.44
CA LYS A 71 -14.54 33.57 -9.41
C LYS A 71 -14.89 32.21 -10.03
N HIS A 72 -13.89 31.39 -10.35
CA HIS A 72 -14.10 30.03 -10.86
C HIS A 72 -14.86 29.14 -9.87
N VAL A 73 -14.45 29.11 -8.60
CA VAL A 73 -15.15 28.32 -7.57
C VAL A 73 -16.56 28.85 -7.31
N ALA A 74 -16.73 30.18 -7.30
CA ALA A 74 -17.99 30.82 -6.93
C ALA A 74 -19.08 30.75 -8.02
N TYR A 75 -18.70 30.91 -9.29
CA TYR A 75 -19.67 31.11 -10.38
C TYR A 75 -19.55 30.11 -11.52
N HIS A 76 -18.39 29.48 -11.71
CA HIS A 76 -18.13 28.68 -12.92
C HIS A 76 -18.12 27.16 -12.69
N MET A 77 -17.79 26.71 -11.47
CA MET A 77 -17.84 25.29 -11.13
C MET A 77 -19.28 24.86 -10.91
N ASP A 78 -19.69 23.80 -11.60
CA ASP A 78 -21.01 23.21 -11.44
C ASP A 78 -20.93 21.69 -11.20
N LYS A 79 -22.05 21.12 -10.75
CA LYS A 79 -22.17 19.69 -10.51
C LYS A 79 -21.81 18.90 -11.77
N GLY A 80 -20.97 17.89 -11.60
CA GLY A 80 -20.45 17.04 -12.67
C GLY A 80 -19.05 17.44 -13.13
N ASP A 81 -18.60 18.68 -12.88
CA ASP A 81 -17.25 19.12 -13.23
C ASP A 81 -16.17 18.27 -12.54
N THR A 82 -15.02 18.13 -13.19
CA THR A 82 -13.90 17.35 -12.65
C THR A 82 -12.79 18.27 -12.16
N ILE A 83 -12.28 18.02 -10.96
CA ILE A 83 -11.15 18.73 -10.36
C ILE A 83 -9.96 17.77 -10.26
N TYR A 84 -8.87 18.11 -10.94
CA TYR A 84 -7.55 17.52 -10.74
C TYR A 84 -6.76 18.33 -9.70
N VAL A 85 -6.14 17.62 -8.77
CA VAL A 85 -5.45 18.22 -7.62
C VAL A 85 -3.96 18.31 -7.89
N LYS A 86 -3.41 19.52 -7.89
CA LYS A 86 -1.98 19.76 -8.09
C LYS A 86 -1.26 20.00 -6.77
N GLU A 87 -0.19 19.25 -6.56
CA GLU A 87 0.77 19.41 -5.47
C GLU A 87 2.19 19.41 -6.06
N GLY A 88 2.90 20.54 -5.96
CA GLY A 88 4.18 20.69 -6.65
C GLY A 88 4.07 20.44 -8.16
N THR A 89 4.84 19.48 -8.68
CA THR A 89 4.81 19.00 -10.08
C THR A 89 3.94 17.75 -10.27
N GLN A 90 3.14 17.38 -9.28
CA GLN A 90 2.32 16.17 -9.30
C GLN A 90 0.84 16.50 -9.40
N ILE A 91 0.11 15.60 -10.03
CA ILE A 91 -1.33 15.46 -9.84
C ILE A 91 -1.53 14.33 -8.83
N VAL A 92 -2.16 14.65 -7.72
CA VAL A 92 -2.28 13.77 -6.54
C VAL A 92 -3.72 13.37 -6.22
N GLY A 93 -4.68 13.84 -7.01
CA GLY A 93 -6.09 13.53 -6.82
C GLY A 93 -6.94 13.93 -8.02
N ARG A 94 -8.11 13.31 -8.11
CA ARG A 94 -9.20 13.63 -9.03
C ARG A 94 -10.51 13.53 -8.27
N GLY A 95 -11.46 14.41 -8.55
CA GLY A 95 -12.79 14.31 -7.98
C GLY A 95 -13.85 14.99 -8.82
N THR A 96 -15.10 14.59 -8.61
CA THR A 96 -16.27 15.13 -9.30
C THR A 96 -17.04 16.06 -8.38
N VAL A 97 -17.27 17.30 -8.84
CA VAL A 97 -18.04 18.31 -8.13
C VAL A 97 -19.49 17.84 -7.96
N GLN A 98 -19.99 17.89 -6.73
CA GLN A 98 -21.32 17.41 -6.34
C GLN A 98 -22.32 18.53 -6.09
N SER A 99 -21.84 19.76 -5.88
CA SER A 99 -22.68 20.90 -5.55
C SER A 99 -22.25 22.16 -6.31
N LYS A 100 -23.17 23.13 -6.40
CA LYS A 100 -22.81 24.53 -6.65
C LYS A 100 -22.01 25.11 -5.48
N TYR A 101 -21.48 26.31 -5.68
CA TYR A 101 -20.80 27.10 -4.67
C TYR A 101 -21.57 27.15 -3.34
N LYS A 102 -20.82 27.03 -2.25
CA LYS A 102 -21.26 27.19 -0.87
C LYS A 102 -20.26 28.07 -0.11
N TYR A 103 -20.76 28.73 0.93
CA TYR A 103 -19.95 29.56 1.82
C TYR A 103 -20.16 29.13 3.27
N ARG A 104 -19.07 28.88 3.99
CA ARG A 104 -19.11 28.61 5.43
C ARG A 104 -17.86 29.17 6.11
N PRO A 105 -18.00 30.23 6.94
CA PRO A 105 -16.90 30.78 7.70
C PRO A 105 -16.20 29.72 8.56
N GLY A 106 -14.87 29.70 8.49
CA GLY A 106 -14.05 28.76 9.26
C GLY A 106 -14.22 27.26 8.97
N LEU A 107 -14.71 26.88 7.79
CA LEU A 107 -14.88 25.47 7.38
C LEU A 107 -13.56 24.69 7.44
N VAL A 108 -12.52 25.22 6.82
CA VAL A 108 -11.15 24.70 6.90
C VAL A 108 -10.34 25.69 7.71
N LYS A 109 -9.74 25.24 8.82
CA LYS A 109 -8.91 26.06 9.71
C LYS A 109 -7.60 25.34 9.98
N GLN A 110 -6.51 25.86 9.43
CA GLN A 110 -5.18 25.30 9.67
C GLN A 110 -4.14 26.41 9.81
N LYS A 111 -3.40 26.42 10.93
CA LYS A 111 -2.38 27.43 11.24
C LYS A 111 -2.87 28.89 11.06
N GLY A 112 -4.09 29.18 11.47
CA GLY A 112 -4.72 30.51 11.34
C GLY A 112 -5.29 30.85 9.97
N ILE A 113 -5.07 30.01 8.94
CA ILE A 113 -5.63 30.17 7.61
C ILE A 113 -7.05 29.61 7.59
N ARG A 114 -7.98 30.33 6.97
CA ARG A 114 -9.40 29.96 6.88
C ARG A 114 -9.80 29.73 5.42
N TRP A 115 -10.36 28.60 5.03
CA TRP A 115 -10.97 28.46 3.69
C TRP A 115 -12.48 28.33 3.87
N GLU A 116 -13.22 29.21 3.22
CA GLU A 116 -14.63 29.47 3.52
C GLU A 116 -15.52 29.34 2.28
N HIS A 117 -14.95 29.50 1.08
CA HIS A 117 -15.60 29.30 -0.20
C HIS A 117 -15.37 27.88 -0.65
N TYR A 118 -16.40 27.11 -0.99
CA TYR A 118 -16.20 25.71 -1.35
C TYR A 118 -17.28 25.15 -2.27
N VAL A 119 -16.95 24.02 -2.88
CA VAL A 119 -17.90 23.09 -3.48
C VAL A 119 -17.71 21.71 -2.84
N GLU A 120 -18.77 20.92 -2.76
CA GLU A 120 -18.66 19.51 -2.38
C GLU A 120 -18.11 18.70 -3.55
N VAL A 121 -17.24 17.73 -3.24
CA VAL A 121 -16.54 16.93 -4.24
C VAL A 121 -16.50 15.49 -3.79
N ASP A 122 -16.85 14.59 -4.70
CA ASP A 122 -16.61 13.17 -4.55
C ASP A 122 -15.20 12.85 -5.06
N TRP A 123 -14.27 12.64 -4.13
CA TRP A 123 -12.86 12.40 -4.45
C TRP A 123 -12.62 10.92 -4.74
N ASP A 124 -11.91 10.64 -5.83
CA ASP A 124 -11.46 9.30 -6.16
C ASP A 124 -10.40 8.84 -5.14
N LYS A 125 -10.77 7.86 -4.31
CA LYS A 125 -9.90 7.33 -3.25
C LYS A 125 -8.78 6.46 -3.79
N ASN A 126 -8.96 5.89 -4.98
CA ASN A 126 -8.01 4.98 -5.63
C ASN A 126 -7.16 5.68 -6.69
N PHE A 127 -7.26 7.01 -6.78
CA PHE A 127 -6.48 7.79 -7.72
C PHE A 127 -4.97 7.55 -7.54
N LYS A 128 -4.30 7.21 -8.63
CA LYS A 128 -2.86 6.90 -8.68
C LYS A 128 -2.08 8.16 -9.07
N PRO A 129 -1.33 8.80 -8.14
CA PRO A 129 -0.64 10.05 -8.42
C PRO A 129 0.38 9.93 -9.56
N PHE A 130 0.56 11.01 -10.32
CA PHE A 130 1.55 11.06 -11.39
C PHE A 130 2.19 12.44 -11.50
N THR A 131 3.42 12.48 -12.03
CA THR A 131 4.15 13.71 -12.28
C THR A 131 3.68 14.33 -13.59
N LEU A 132 3.36 15.62 -13.57
CA LEU A 132 2.99 16.38 -14.75
C LEU A 132 3.55 17.80 -14.65
N ASN A 133 4.50 18.12 -15.54
CA ASN A 133 5.00 19.48 -15.69
C ASN A 133 4.06 20.29 -16.59
N LEU A 134 2.96 20.77 -16.01
CA LEU A 134 2.22 21.89 -16.57
C LEU A 134 3.04 23.14 -16.20
N GLU A 135 3.62 23.80 -17.20
CA GLU A 135 4.34 25.08 -17.12
C GLU A 135 3.88 25.96 -15.95
N ALA A 136 4.82 26.68 -15.32
CA ALA A 136 4.62 27.42 -14.06
C ALA A 136 3.43 28.41 -14.11
N ASN A 137 2.22 27.91 -13.84
CA ASN A 137 1.02 28.72 -13.70
C ASN A 137 0.74 28.95 -12.21
N GLN A 138 0.79 30.22 -11.80
CA GLN A 138 0.61 30.64 -10.41
C GLN A 138 -0.85 30.60 -9.95
N ASN A 139 -1.83 30.38 -10.83
CA ASN A 139 -3.24 30.35 -10.45
C ASN A 139 -3.51 29.20 -9.49
N THR A 140 -4.35 29.46 -8.48
CA THR A 140 -4.80 28.43 -7.52
C THR A 140 -5.86 27.54 -8.15
N VAL A 141 -6.74 28.11 -8.96
CA VAL A 141 -7.75 27.38 -9.75
C VAL A 141 -7.56 27.75 -11.22
N LEU A 142 -7.43 26.73 -12.06
CA LEU A 142 -7.22 26.88 -13.50
C LEU A 142 -8.28 26.08 -14.24
N LYS A 143 -9.01 26.71 -15.16
CA LYS A 143 -9.82 25.98 -16.13
C LYS A 143 -8.89 25.30 -17.14
N LEU A 144 -9.06 23.99 -17.32
CA LEU A 144 -8.26 23.23 -18.26
C LEU A 144 -8.84 23.38 -19.67
N ASP A 145 -7.97 23.74 -20.61
CA ASP A 145 -8.23 23.65 -22.04
C ASP A 145 -8.00 22.21 -22.53
N THR A 146 -8.36 21.97 -23.79
CA THR A 146 -8.25 20.65 -24.44
C THR A 146 -6.82 20.13 -24.41
N GLU A 147 -5.83 20.97 -24.72
CA GLU A 147 -4.42 20.56 -24.80
C GLU A 147 -3.87 20.11 -23.44
N ARG A 148 -4.16 20.86 -22.37
CA ARG A 148 -3.74 20.49 -21.01
C ARG A 148 -4.49 19.26 -20.51
N LEU A 149 -5.76 19.10 -20.88
CA LEU A 149 -6.56 17.94 -20.51
C LEU A 149 -6.03 16.66 -21.16
N GLU A 150 -5.68 16.71 -22.45
CA GLU A 150 -5.06 15.59 -23.16
C GLU A 150 -3.74 15.15 -22.51
N LYS A 151 -2.90 16.12 -22.09
CA LYS A 151 -1.66 15.84 -21.34
C LYS A 151 -1.94 15.16 -19.99
N ILE A 152 -2.96 15.59 -19.26
CA ILE A 152 -3.37 14.97 -17.99
C ILE A 152 -3.82 13.53 -18.23
N HIS A 153 -4.73 13.29 -19.17
CA HIS A 153 -5.26 11.95 -19.46
C HIS A 153 -4.18 10.98 -19.94
N ALA A 154 -3.25 11.44 -20.77
CA ALA A 154 -2.12 10.61 -21.22
C ALA A 154 -1.23 10.16 -20.04
N MET A 155 -0.96 11.06 -19.11
CA MET A 155 -0.15 10.73 -17.92
C MET A 155 -0.90 9.88 -16.90
N GLU A 156 -2.20 10.11 -16.73
CA GLU A 156 -3.07 9.28 -15.88
C GLU A 156 -3.11 7.84 -16.39
N SER A 157 -3.39 7.63 -17.69
CA SER A 157 -3.40 6.30 -18.30
C SER A 157 -2.05 5.58 -18.16
N LYS A 158 -0.93 6.31 -18.32
CA LYS A 158 0.40 5.77 -18.10
C LYS A 158 0.62 5.35 -16.64
N SER A 159 0.13 6.14 -15.69
CA SER A 159 0.16 5.82 -14.26
C SER A 159 -0.62 4.55 -13.97
N ASP A 160 -1.85 4.46 -14.48
CA ASP A 160 -2.71 3.29 -14.29
C ASP A 160 -2.05 2.01 -14.76
N MET A 161 -1.51 1.99 -15.99
CA MET A 161 -0.78 0.84 -16.55
C MET A 161 0.42 0.42 -15.70
N LEU A 162 1.18 1.39 -15.15
CA LEU A 162 2.34 1.07 -14.33
C LEU A 162 1.94 0.41 -13.01
N TYR A 163 0.89 0.91 -12.36
CA TYR A 163 0.39 0.33 -11.11
C TYR A 163 -0.26 -1.05 -11.34
N ASP A 164 -0.97 -1.24 -12.45
CA ASP A 164 -1.58 -2.54 -12.77
C ASP A 164 -0.50 -3.60 -13.06
N TYR A 165 0.56 -3.23 -13.80
CA TYR A 165 1.71 -4.11 -14.03
C TYR A 165 2.40 -4.53 -12.72
N VAL A 166 2.59 -3.59 -11.79
CA VAL A 166 3.20 -3.89 -10.48
C VAL A 166 2.31 -4.84 -9.67
N ASP A 167 0.99 -4.65 -9.69
CA ASP A 167 0.05 -5.54 -8.98
C ASP A 167 0.04 -6.95 -9.57
N ASP A 168 0.09 -7.08 -10.90
CA ASP A 168 0.16 -8.37 -11.59
C ASP A 168 1.46 -9.14 -11.28
N VAL A 169 2.61 -8.45 -11.23
CA VAL A 169 3.90 -9.07 -10.89
C VAL A 169 3.94 -9.58 -9.44
N LEU A 170 3.14 -9.00 -8.53
CA LEU A 170 3.09 -9.39 -7.12
C LEU A 170 2.07 -10.51 -6.81
N LYS A 171 1.28 -10.94 -7.79
CA LYS A 171 0.33 -12.05 -7.64
C LYS A 171 0.90 -13.34 -8.23
N VAL A 172 1.29 -14.27 -7.36
CA VAL A 172 1.66 -15.65 -7.76
C VAL A 172 0.56 -16.60 -7.29
N ASN A 173 0.14 -17.52 -8.18
CA ASN A 173 -0.79 -18.59 -7.81
C ASN A 173 -0.06 -19.67 -7.01
N GLU A 174 -0.47 -19.90 -5.76
CA GLU A 174 -0.02 -21.01 -4.93
C GLU A 174 -1.11 -22.10 -4.83
N GLY A 175 -0.72 -23.38 -4.71
CA GLY A 175 -1.66 -24.47 -4.41
C GLY A 175 -2.07 -25.37 -5.59
N GLU A 176 -1.34 -25.35 -6.70
CA GLU A 176 -1.56 -26.30 -7.80
C GLU A 176 -1.33 -27.75 -7.33
N GLN A 177 -2.33 -28.60 -7.54
CA GLN A 177 -2.26 -30.02 -7.21
C GLN A 177 -1.62 -30.79 -8.37
N TYR A 178 -0.54 -31.51 -8.10
CA TYR A 178 0.06 -32.45 -9.05
C TYR A 178 0.01 -33.88 -8.49
N ILE A 179 -0.23 -34.85 -9.35
CA ILE A 179 -0.26 -36.28 -9.01
C ILE A 179 1.11 -36.89 -9.33
N THR A 180 1.67 -37.66 -8.40
CA THR A 180 2.90 -38.43 -8.60
C THR A 180 2.66 -39.90 -8.21
N GLU A 181 3.21 -40.82 -8.99
CA GLU A 181 3.23 -42.25 -8.67
C GLU A 181 4.34 -42.52 -7.65
N ALA A 182 3.98 -42.80 -6.40
CA ALA A 182 4.95 -43.08 -5.33
C ALA A 182 5.17 -44.59 -5.16
N ILE A 183 6.44 -45.02 -5.23
CA ILE A 183 6.85 -46.40 -4.89
C ILE A 183 7.15 -46.47 -3.39
N PHE A 184 6.35 -47.23 -2.64
CA PHE A 184 6.55 -47.42 -1.20
C PHE A 184 7.39 -48.66 -0.90
N ARG A 185 8.34 -48.53 0.03
CA ARG A 185 9.14 -49.65 0.54
C ARG A 185 8.66 -50.03 1.96
N LYS A 186 8.48 -51.33 2.21
CA LYS A 186 8.02 -51.87 3.51
C LYS A 186 9.13 -51.73 4.56
N ARG A 187 8.81 -51.14 5.73
CA ARG A 187 9.74 -51.00 6.87
C ARG A 187 9.35 -51.92 8.02
N ASN A 188 10.32 -52.43 8.77
CA ASN A 188 10.05 -53.26 9.94
C ASN A 188 9.77 -52.37 11.17
N ARG A 189 8.49 -52.19 11.51
CA ARG A 189 8.07 -51.34 12.62
C ARG A 189 8.61 -51.80 13.97
N LYS A 190 8.72 -53.11 14.22
CA LYS A 190 9.16 -53.64 15.52
C LYS A 190 10.58 -53.19 15.88
N LEU A 191 11.48 -53.22 14.90
CA LEU A 191 12.87 -52.78 15.05
C LEU A 191 12.95 -51.29 15.44
N ILE A 192 12.15 -50.45 14.78
CA ILE A 192 12.12 -49.00 15.01
C ILE A 192 11.56 -48.67 16.40
N GLU A 193 10.43 -49.28 16.78
CA GLU A 193 9.81 -49.03 18.09
C GLU A 193 10.73 -49.48 19.24
N GLN A 194 11.46 -50.59 19.06
CA GLN A 194 12.44 -51.06 20.02
C GLN A 194 13.56 -50.03 20.21
N LYS A 195 14.23 -49.60 19.14
CA LYS A 195 15.30 -48.59 19.22
C LYS A 195 14.82 -47.29 19.89
N LYS A 196 13.60 -46.84 19.55
CA LYS A 196 12.99 -45.64 20.15
C LYS A 196 12.83 -45.77 21.65
N THR A 197 12.28 -46.90 22.11
CA THR A 197 12.07 -47.17 23.53
C THR A 197 13.40 -47.24 24.28
N ASP A 198 14.40 -47.93 23.72
CA ASP A 198 15.71 -48.09 24.34
C ASP A 198 16.48 -46.76 24.49
N SER A 199 16.13 -45.75 23.68
CA SER A 199 16.76 -44.42 23.65
C SER A 199 16.06 -43.34 24.48
N ASP A 200 14.95 -43.65 25.16
CA ASP A 200 14.09 -42.65 25.80
C ASP A 200 13.63 -41.55 24.82
N TYR A 201 13.40 -41.91 23.55
CA TYR A 201 12.97 -40.99 22.48
C TYR A 201 13.85 -39.73 22.31
N ARG A 202 15.13 -39.78 22.68
CA ARG A 202 16.04 -38.64 22.57
C ARG A 202 16.69 -38.54 21.20
N CYS A 203 16.85 -37.31 20.73
CA CYS A 203 17.62 -37.04 19.53
C CYS A 203 19.11 -37.32 19.75
N GLU A 204 19.72 -38.16 18.91
CA GLU A 204 21.14 -38.52 18.96
C GLU A 204 22.07 -37.34 18.60
N VAL A 205 21.54 -36.30 17.95
CA VAL A 205 22.29 -35.07 17.62
C VAL A 205 22.26 -34.07 18.79
N CYS A 206 21.06 -33.63 19.19
CA CYS A 206 20.88 -32.50 20.11
C CYS A 206 20.34 -32.87 21.50
N GLY A 207 20.01 -34.14 21.76
CA GLY A 207 19.48 -34.61 23.04
C GLY A 207 18.00 -34.28 23.32
N MET A 208 17.35 -33.51 22.43
CA MET A 208 15.95 -33.13 22.57
C MET A 208 15.02 -34.34 22.63
N ASN A 209 14.08 -34.32 23.58
CA ASN A 209 12.93 -35.22 23.68
C ASN A 209 11.64 -34.42 23.44
N TYR A 210 10.71 -34.97 22.66
CA TYR A 210 9.46 -34.27 22.31
C TYR A 210 8.46 -34.17 23.45
N GLU A 211 8.37 -35.17 24.32
CA GLU A 211 7.50 -35.12 25.49
C GLU A 211 7.99 -34.06 26.49
N GLU A 212 9.30 -33.90 26.65
CA GLU A 212 9.87 -32.84 27.49
C GLU A 212 9.59 -31.43 26.96
N VAL A 213 9.64 -31.23 25.64
CA VAL A 213 9.48 -29.90 25.02
C VAL A 213 8.01 -29.56 24.75
N TYR A 214 7.20 -30.54 24.35
CA TYR A 214 5.83 -30.33 23.89
C TYR A 214 4.76 -30.99 24.77
N GLY A 215 5.14 -31.72 25.82
CA GLY A 215 4.21 -32.44 26.68
C GLY A 215 3.56 -33.63 25.97
N GLU A 216 2.32 -33.95 26.33
CA GLU A 216 1.61 -35.16 25.87
C GLU A 216 1.55 -35.32 24.33
N ILE A 217 1.48 -34.23 23.57
CA ILE A 217 1.45 -34.32 22.10
C ILE A 217 2.78 -34.82 21.51
N GLY A 218 3.89 -34.69 22.26
CA GLY A 218 5.22 -35.15 21.88
C GLY A 218 5.53 -36.57 22.33
N LYS A 219 4.61 -37.21 23.08
CA LYS A 219 4.81 -38.55 23.63
C LYS A 219 5.07 -39.58 22.52
N ASN A 220 6.05 -40.44 22.75
CA ASN A 220 6.46 -41.50 21.82
C ASN A 220 6.84 -40.99 20.40
N TYR A 221 7.22 -39.71 20.25
CA TYR A 221 7.56 -39.11 18.96
C TYR A 221 9.06 -38.86 18.82
N ILE A 222 9.65 -39.44 17.78
CA ILE A 222 10.99 -39.14 17.27
C ILE A 222 11.11 -39.71 15.85
N ILE A 223 11.92 -39.11 14.98
CA ILE A 223 12.10 -39.56 13.60
C ILE A 223 13.22 -40.62 13.56
N ALA A 224 12.92 -41.78 12.96
CA ALA A 224 13.91 -42.80 12.66
C ALA A 224 14.49 -42.53 11.25
N HIS A 225 15.72 -42.05 11.20
CA HIS A 225 16.45 -41.71 10.00
C HIS A 225 17.37 -42.88 9.60
N HIS A 226 17.34 -43.31 8.35
CA HIS A 226 18.28 -44.35 7.88
C HIS A 226 19.57 -43.65 7.47
N ILE A 227 20.70 -44.06 8.05
CA ILE A 227 22.02 -43.47 7.78
C ILE A 227 22.36 -43.62 6.31
N GLU A 228 22.14 -44.81 5.76
CA GLU A 228 22.12 -45.04 4.32
C GLU A 228 20.65 -45.00 3.82
N PRO A 229 20.29 -44.06 2.93
CA PRO A 229 18.92 -43.98 2.43
C PRO A 229 18.50 -45.27 1.72
N ILE A 230 17.40 -45.90 2.16
CA ILE A 230 16.82 -47.09 1.50
C ILE A 230 16.50 -46.80 0.01
N GLY A 231 16.27 -45.52 -0.33
CA GLY A 231 16.12 -45.04 -1.71
C GLY A 231 17.25 -45.46 -2.65
N ASN A 232 18.47 -45.54 -2.13
CA ASN A 232 19.70 -45.77 -2.88
C ASN A 232 20.13 -47.24 -2.91
N ARG A 233 19.37 -48.14 -2.30
CA ARG A 233 19.68 -49.58 -2.26
C ARG A 233 19.11 -50.30 -3.48
N ASP A 234 19.91 -51.18 -4.07
CA ASP A 234 19.49 -52.10 -5.12
C ASP A 234 18.68 -53.27 -4.52
N GLY A 235 17.40 -53.02 -4.22
CA GLY A 235 16.46 -54.03 -3.73
C GLY A 235 16.32 -54.09 -2.19
N SER A 236 15.82 -55.23 -1.69
CA SER A 236 15.61 -55.46 -0.27
C SER A 236 16.89 -55.96 0.40
N SER A 237 17.43 -55.22 1.36
CA SER A 237 18.55 -55.64 2.20
C SER A 237 18.18 -55.66 3.69
N PRO A 238 18.87 -56.45 4.53
CA PRO A 238 18.72 -56.37 5.99
C PRO A 238 18.98 -54.94 6.50
N THR A 239 18.24 -54.53 7.52
CA THR A 239 18.47 -53.28 8.27
C THR A 239 18.54 -53.65 9.74
N THR A 240 19.58 -53.17 10.41
CA THR A 240 19.86 -53.37 11.82
C THR A 240 19.55 -52.10 12.62
N ILE A 241 19.67 -52.16 13.95
CA ILE A 241 19.48 -51.00 14.82
C ILE A 241 20.53 -49.92 14.53
N ASP A 242 21.76 -50.34 14.19
CA ASP A 242 22.89 -49.44 13.94
C ASP A 242 22.78 -48.69 12.61
N ASP A 243 21.95 -49.18 11.69
CA ASP A 243 21.67 -48.51 10.40
C ASP A 243 20.67 -47.35 10.53
N ILE A 244 20.14 -47.12 11.74
CA ILE A 244 19.10 -46.15 12.05
C ILE A 244 19.66 -45.15 13.05
N ALA A 245 19.43 -43.86 12.83
CA ALA A 245 19.65 -42.81 13.81
C ALA A 245 18.31 -42.20 14.25
N LEU A 246 18.17 -41.89 15.53
CA LEU A 246 17.01 -41.18 16.06
C LEU A 246 17.27 -39.67 16.11
N VAL A 247 16.47 -38.92 15.36
CA VAL A 247 16.66 -37.47 15.20
C VAL A 247 15.34 -36.72 15.36
N CYS A 248 15.39 -35.48 15.86
CA CYS A 248 14.23 -34.60 15.86
C CYS A 248 13.96 -34.04 14.45
N SER A 249 12.77 -33.52 14.19
CA SER A 249 12.37 -32.90 12.91
C SER A 249 13.34 -31.82 12.45
N ASN A 250 13.88 -31.04 13.38
CA ASN A 250 14.84 -29.99 13.06
C ASN A 250 16.17 -30.58 12.59
N CYS A 251 16.76 -31.51 13.37
CA CYS A 251 18.00 -32.18 12.97
C CYS A 251 17.82 -33.01 11.70
N HIS A 252 16.69 -33.70 11.53
CA HIS A 252 16.36 -34.41 10.30
C HIS A 252 16.36 -33.50 9.08
N ASN A 253 15.73 -32.33 9.19
CA ASN A 253 15.74 -31.35 8.11
C ASN A 253 17.15 -30.81 7.84
N MET A 254 17.96 -30.57 8.87
CA MET A 254 19.33 -30.08 8.70
C MET A 254 20.24 -31.13 8.05
N ILE A 255 20.10 -32.41 8.39
CA ILE A 255 20.83 -33.51 7.74
C ILE A 255 20.61 -33.49 6.21
N HIS A 256 19.37 -33.26 5.77
CA HIS A 256 18.98 -33.25 4.35
C HIS A 256 19.10 -31.89 3.65
N LYS A 257 19.68 -30.87 4.29
CA LYS A 257 19.90 -29.57 3.64
C LYS A 257 20.94 -29.62 2.52
N ILE A 258 21.82 -30.63 2.54
CA ILE A 258 22.84 -30.87 1.53
C ILE A 258 22.69 -32.27 0.93
N ASN A 259 23.24 -32.49 -0.26
CA ASN A 259 23.29 -33.79 -0.92
C ASN A 259 24.74 -34.09 -1.35
N PRO A 260 25.39 -35.14 -0.83
CA PRO A 260 24.86 -36.17 0.08
C PRO A 260 24.49 -35.62 1.48
N PRO A 261 23.52 -36.23 2.19
CA PRO A 261 23.13 -35.81 3.54
C PRO A 261 24.30 -35.83 4.54
N MET A 262 24.28 -34.93 5.51
CA MET A 262 25.25 -34.95 6.62
C MET A 262 25.03 -36.16 7.53
N THR A 263 26.10 -36.67 8.11
CA THR A 263 26.04 -37.64 9.20
C THR A 263 25.57 -36.99 10.50
N VAL A 264 25.08 -37.82 11.43
CA VAL A 264 24.68 -37.40 12.79
C VAL A 264 25.82 -36.71 13.52
N ASP A 265 27.04 -37.27 13.41
CA ASP A 265 28.23 -36.74 14.07
C ASP A 265 28.66 -35.39 13.48
N GLU A 266 28.63 -35.26 12.15
CA GLU A 266 28.93 -33.99 11.49
C GLU A 266 27.98 -32.88 11.94
N LEU A 267 26.68 -33.15 12.04
CA LEU A 267 25.73 -32.17 12.52
C LEU A 267 25.89 -31.91 14.02
N SER A 268 26.14 -32.95 14.83
CA SER A 268 26.37 -32.83 16.29
C SER A 268 27.55 -31.93 16.62
N ASN A 269 28.60 -31.94 15.79
CA ASN A 269 29.78 -31.09 15.94
C ASN A 269 29.57 -29.63 15.49
N GLN A 270 28.50 -29.34 14.75
CA GLN A 270 28.20 -27.99 14.23
C GLN A 270 27.15 -27.25 15.04
N ILE A 271 26.41 -27.95 15.90
CA ILE A 271 25.39 -27.33 16.75
C ILE A 271 26.02 -26.70 17.99
N ASN A 272 25.61 -25.46 18.29
CA ASN A 272 25.91 -24.83 19.58
C ASN A 272 24.95 -25.42 20.62
N LYS A 273 25.49 -26.16 21.58
CA LYS A 273 24.73 -26.79 22.69
C LYS A 273 24.57 -25.84 23.86
#